data_AF-A0A7Z7AYF8-F1
#
_entry.id   AF-A0A7Z7AYF8-F1
#
_cell.length_a   1.000
_cell.length_b   1.000
_cell.length_c   1.000
_cell.angle_alpha   90.00
_cell.angle_beta   90.00
_cell.angle_gamma   90.00
#
_symmetry.space_group_name_H-M   'P 1'
#
loop_
_entity.id
_entity.type
_entity.pdbx_description
1 polymer ?
#
loop_
_entity_poly.entity_id
_entity_poly.type
_entity_poly.pdbx_seq_one_letter_code
_entity_poly.pdbx_strand_id
1 'polypeptide(L)'
;MKCDYCGNEITGSDYSYETGGHKVIKSKTFALPFKCSRCHGTFCASHRLPESHHCAYLNKPKPRKETKNTIKSSKESKKNPVYEPTIACNSSSHWQPHNPSEATFYMNDNKYIVKKKTKFPFVAIFFTFIFVLTILAIISFSSSDGNISNGNTLDSVPSTVFVKASGEPITLIENQSASDPTWDELIAFLKEDDTDRILYQKGTFVCADFAEKLHNNAENAGIKTAYVVVDFTDRPEGHALNAVTTTDKCLVYVDCTGSTTALDELDSFDKIAYIEEGKEYGVVSAYYTNTPDYEFYNLRKDNVRLRGFFESLGIVKNVEIYWEL
;
A
#
# COMPACT_ATOMS: atom_id res chain seq x y z
N MET A 1 14.59 -34.67 -28.98
CA MET A 1 13.82 -33.53 -29.56
C MET A 1 14.77 -32.38 -29.82
N LYS A 2 14.62 -31.59 -30.88
CA LYS A 2 15.58 -30.52 -31.24
C LYS A 2 14.99 -29.13 -30.95
N CYS A 3 15.86 -28.16 -30.64
CA CYS A 3 15.47 -26.77 -30.50
C CYS A 3 15.15 -26.18 -31.87
N ASP A 4 13.97 -25.57 -32.01
CA ASP A 4 13.50 -24.98 -33.28
C ASP A 4 14.32 -23.77 -33.72
N TYR A 5 15.15 -23.21 -32.82
CA TYR A 5 16.04 -22.09 -33.14
C TYR A 5 17.47 -22.53 -33.48
N CYS A 6 18.14 -23.25 -32.56
CA CYS A 6 19.56 -23.60 -32.75
C CYS A 6 19.80 -25.01 -33.31
N GLY A 7 18.76 -25.83 -33.49
CA GLY A 7 18.88 -27.19 -34.04
C GLY A 7 19.52 -28.23 -33.12
N ASN A 8 20.09 -27.82 -31.98
CA ASN A 8 20.70 -28.71 -31.00
C ASN A 8 19.67 -29.64 -30.35
N GLU A 9 20.10 -30.85 -29.97
CA GLU A 9 19.27 -31.75 -29.19
C GLU A 9 18.97 -31.17 -27.80
N ILE A 10 17.69 -31.18 -27.45
CA ILE A 10 17.18 -30.77 -26.15
C ILE A 10 17.40 -31.94 -25.19
N THR A 11 18.59 -32.02 -24.61
CA THR A 11 18.91 -32.93 -23.50
C THR A 11 18.71 -32.19 -22.18
N GLY A 12 18.15 -32.86 -21.16
CA GLY A 12 18.05 -32.30 -19.80
C GLY A 12 19.40 -31.74 -19.37
N SER A 13 19.49 -30.42 -19.19
CA SER A 13 20.71 -29.76 -18.74
C SER A 13 20.39 -28.82 -17.60
N ASP A 14 21.28 -28.79 -16.61
CA ASP A 14 21.32 -27.71 -15.64
C ASP A 14 21.52 -26.38 -16.39
N TYR A 15 20.77 -25.34 -16.02
CA TYR A 15 20.99 -24.00 -16.55
C TYR A 15 21.35 -23.06 -15.40
N SER A 16 22.41 -22.28 -15.60
CA SER A 16 22.75 -21.12 -14.76
C SER A 16 22.50 -19.86 -15.59
N TYR A 17 21.97 -18.81 -14.99
CA TYR A 17 21.92 -17.48 -15.60
C TYR A 17 22.77 -16.53 -14.76
N GLU A 18 23.47 -15.62 -15.42
CA GLU A 18 24.21 -14.54 -14.77
C GLU A 18 23.40 -13.25 -14.89
N THR A 19 23.12 -12.64 -13.74
CA THR A 19 22.64 -11.27 -13.64
C THR A 19 23.64 -10.51 -12.78
N GLY A 20 24.28 -9.48 -13.33
CA GLY A 20 25.11 -8.57 -12.54
C GLY A 20 26.43 -9.15 -12.00
N GLY A 21 27.08 -10.08 -12.71
CA GLY A 21 28.47 -10.47 -12.41
C GLY A 21 28.68 -11.46 -11.25
N HIS A 22 27.61 -12.04 -10.67
CA HIS A 22 27.73 -13.15 -9.72
C HIS A 22 26.98 -14.39 -10.22
N LYS A 23 27.68 -15.50 -10.34
CA LYS A 23 27.17 -16.78 -10.82
C LYS A 23 26.50 -17.56 -9.68
N VAL A 24 25.17 -17.59 -9.65
CA VAL A 24 24.42 -18.48 -8.73
C VAL A 24 24.09 -19.77 -9.48
N ILE A 25 24.61 -20.90 -8.98
CA ILE A 25 24.29 -22.24 -9.47
C ILE A 25 23.21 -22.83 -8.56
N LYS A 26 22.01 -23.06 -9.08
CA LYS A 26 21.01 -23.96 -8.46
C LYS A 26 20.51 -24.95 -9.51
N SER A 27 20.99 -26.19 -9.41
CA SER A 27 20.56 -27.34 -10.17
C SER A 27 19.17 -27.80 -9.70
N LYS A 28 18.15 -27.56 -10.53
CA LYS A 28 16.89 -28.30 -10.47
C LYS A 28 16.33 -28.39 -11.89
N THR A 29 16.29 -29.61 -12.39
CA THR A 29 16.00 -29.99 -13.77
C THR A 29 14.57 -29.58 -14.15
N PHE A 30 14.40 -28.45 -14.83
CA PHE A 30 13.08 -28.07 -15.37
C PHE A 30 12.70 -28.96 -16.55
N ALA A 31 11.40 -29.26 -16.64
CA ALA A 31 10.79 -30.05 -17.69
C ALA A 31 11.09 -29.46 -19.08
N LEU A 32 11.98 -30.13 -19.81
CA LEU A 32 12.19 -29.91 -21.23
C LEU A 32 11.15 -30.71 -22.03
N PRO A 33 10.65 -30.16 -23.14
CA PRO A 33 11.07 -28.90 -23.77
C PRO A 33 10.21 -27.67 -23.37
N PHE A 34 10.76 -26.45 -23.54
CA PHE A 34 9.99 -25.21 -23.36
C PHE A 34 9.18 -24.88 -24.61
N LYS A 35 7.88 -24.58 -24.46
CA LYS A 35 7.03 -24.11 -25.56
C LYS A 35 6.78 -22.61 -25.48
N CYS A 36 7.06 -21.89 -26.56
CA CYS A 36 6.75 -20.47 -26.64
C CYS A 36 5.24 -20.25 -26.74
N SER A 37 4.69 -19.38 -25.90
CA SER A 37 3.25 -19.08 -25.92
C SER A 37 2.79 -18.28 -27.15
N ARG A 38 3.73 -17.73 -27.94
CA ARG A 38 3.45 -16.91 -29.12
C ARG A 38 3.62 -17.68 -30.44
N CYS A 39 4.78 -18.28 -30.68
CA CYS A 39 5.04 -19.05 -31.91
C CYS A 39 4.74 -20.55 -31.76
N HIS A 40 4.45 -21.03 -30.54
CA HIS A 40 4.25 -22.45 -30.22
C HIS A 40 5.44 -23.37 -30.53
N GLY A 41 6.58 -22.79 -30.93
CA GLY A 41 7.84 -23.50 -31.12
C GLY A 41 8.42 -24.05 -29.82
N THR A 42 9.33 -24.99 -29.98
CA THR A 42 9.92 -25.81 -28.94
C THR A 42 11.40 -25.45 -28.80
N PHE A 43 11.81 -25.01 -27.61
CA PHE A 43 13.12 -24.40 -27.39
C PHE A 43 13.88 -25.03 -26.23
N CYS A 44 15.21 -25.00 -26.32
CA CYS A 44 16.11 -25.32 -25.21
C CYS A 44 16.12 -24.19 -24.16
N ALA A 45 16.76 -24.43 -23.01
CA ALA A 45 16.78 -23.47 -21.90
C ALA A 45 17.31 -22.08 -22.29
N SER A 46 18.35 -22.01 -23.13
CA SER A 46 18.93 -20.75 -23.61
C SER A 46 18.05 -19.98 -24.59
N HIS A 47 17.03 -20.63 -25.18
CA HIS A 47 16.15 -20.06 -26.20
C HIS A 47 14.67 -20.03 -25.75
N ARG A 48 14.41 -20.27 -24.46
CA ARG A 48 13.04 -20.40 -23.92
C ARG A 48 12.24 -19.09 -23.93
N LEU A 49 12.91 -17.95 -23.80
CA LEU A 49 12.28 -16.64 -23.84
C LEU A 49 12.05 -16.20 -25.30
N PRO A 50 10.93 -15.53 -25.61
CA PRO A 50 10.64 -15.01 -26.95
C PRO A 50 11.78 -14.18 -27.56
N GLU A 51 12.48 -13.41 -26.73
CA GLU A 51 13.58 -12.53 -27.14
C GLU A 51 14.81 -13.35 -27.54
N SER A 52 15.06 -14.45 -26.83
CA SER A 52 16.23 -15.30 -27.02
C SER A 52 16.18 -16.12 -28.31
N HIS A 53 15.00 -16.43 -28.85
CA HIS A 53 14.85 -17.13 -30.13
C HIS A 53 14.35 -16.24 -31.28
N HIS A 54 14.44 -14.92 -31.12
CA HIS A 54 13.95 -13.94 -32.10
C HIS A 54 12.52 -14.26 -32.56
N CYS A 55 11.59 -14.43 -31.62
CA CYS A 55 10.24 -14.88 -31.92
C CYS A 55 9.59 -13.98 -32.98
N ALA A 56 9.12 -14.58 -34.09
CA ALA A 56 8.47 -13.87 -35.19
C ALA A 56 7.20 -13.09 -34.76
N TYR A 57 6.72 -13.33 -33.54
CA TYR A 57 5.54 -12.71 -32.94
C TYR A 57 5.88 -11.83 -31.72
N LEU A 58 7.15 -11.46 -31.51
CA LEU A 58 7.60 -10.63 -30.38
C LEU A 58 6.77 -9.34 -30.22
N ASN A 59 6.49 -8.67 -31.35
CA ASN A 59 5.82 -7.37 -31.40
C ASN A 59 4.38 -7.45 -31.91
N LYS A 60 3.79 -8.66 -31.97
CA LYS A 60 2.41 -8.83 -32.42
C LYS A 60 1.48 -9.02 -31.20
N PRO A 61 0.35 -8.29 -31.12
CA PRO A 61 -0.62 -8.52 -30.06
C PRO A 61 -1.07 -9.98 -30.09
N LYS A 62 -1.16 -10.62 -28.91
CA LYS A 62 -1.61 -12.02 -28.81
C LYS A 62 -3.01 -12.12 -29.42
N PRO A 63 -3.29 -13.05 -30.35
CA PRO A 63 -4.65 -13.26 -30.82
C PRO A 63 -5.54 -13.61 -29.62
N ARG A 64 -6.63 -12.85 -29.47
CA ARG A 64 -7.65 -13.06 -28.45
C ARG A 64 -8.15 -14.49 -28.58
N LYS A 65 -7.92 -15.34 -27.58
CA LYS A 65 -8.60 -16.64 -27.52
C LYS A 65 -10.07 -16.33 -27.29
N GLU A 66 -10.89 -16.50 -28.31
CA GLU A 66 -12.34 -16.58 -28.14
C GLU A 66 -12.63 -17.80 -27.26
N THR A 67 -12.97 -17.53 -26.00
CA THR A 67 -13.52 -18.53 -25.09
C THR A 67 -14.91 -18.90 -25.58
N LYS A 68 -14.98 -19.91 -26.45
CA LYS A 68 -16.24 -20.62 -26.70
C LYS A 68 -16.63 -21.35 -25.43
N ASN A 69 -17.65 -20.83 -24.76
CA ASN A 69 -18.39 -21.49 -23.69
C ASN A 69 -18.74 -22.92 -24.12
N THR A 70 -18.08 -23.90 -23.53
CA THR A 70 -18.53 -25.29 -23.60
C THR A 70 -18.45 -25.88 -22.21
N ILE A 71 -19.62 -26.02 -21.59
CA ILE A 71 -19.86 -26.79 -20.38
C ILE A 71 -19.41 -28.23 -20.65
N LYS A 72 -18.38 -28.72 -19.95
CA LYS A 72 -18.13 -30.16 -19.78
C LYS A 72 -17.60 -30.46 -18.37
N SER A 73 -18.53 -30.92 -17.54
CA SER A 73 -18.46 -32.08 -16.65
C SER A 73 -17.06 -32.56 -16.23
N SER A 74 -16.78 -32.37 -14.94
CA SER A 74 -16.13 -33.27 -13.98
C SER A 74 -15.18 -34.35 -14.54
N LYS A 75 -13.92 -34.28 -14.11
CA LYS A 75 -13.19 -35.47 -13.64
C LYS A 75 -12.09 -35.08 -12.65
N GLU A 76 -12.21 -35.70 -11.49
CA GLU A 76 -11.37 -35.69 -10.31
C GLU A 76 -9.99 -36.27 -10.60
N SER A 77 -8.91 -35.59 -10.20
CA SER A 77 -7.55 -36.15 -10.17
C SER A 77 -6.78 -35.70 -8.93
N LYS A 78 -6.89 -36.52 -7.89
CA LYS A 78 -5.89 -36.91 -6.87
C LYS A 78 -4.76 -35.91 -6.55
N LYS A 79 -4.85 -35.35 -5.34
CA LYS A 79 -3.79 -34.62 -4.61
C LYS A 79 -2.54 -35.48 -4.43
N ASN A 80 -1.37 -34.84 -4.54
CA ASN A 80 -0.14 -35.23 -3.83
C ASN A 80 0.51 -33.94 -3.26
N PRO A 81 1.19 -34.02 -2.10
CA PRO A 81 1.41 -32.89 -1.23
C PRO A 81 2.51 -31.97 -1.77
N VAL A 82 2.16 -30.69 -1.92
CA VAL A 82 3.14 -29.61 -2.09
C VAL A 82 3.75 -29.37 -0.71
N TYR A 83 5.01 -29.75 -0.53
CA TYR A 83 5.80 -29.24 0.58
C TYR A 83 6.40 -27.90 0.13
N GLU A 84 5.64 -26.83 0.35
CA GLU A 84 6.21 -25.49 0.42
C GLU A 84 7.07 -25.43 1.68
N PRO A 85 8.32 -24.95 1.60
CA PRO A 85 9.01 -24.54 2.81
C PRO A 85 8.26 -23.32 3.34
N THR A 86 7.44 -23.52 4.37
CA THR A 86 6.91 -22.45 5.20
C THR A 86 8.11 -21.66 5.73
N ILE A 87 8.40 -20.50 5.15
CA ILE A 87 9.22 -19.52 5.83
C ILE A 87 8.32 -19.05 6.96
N ALA A 88 8.47 -19.67 8.13
CA ALA A 88 7.82 -19.19 9.32
C ALA A 88 8.25 -17.74 9.50
N CYS A 89 7.29 -16.82 9.42
CA CYS A 89 7.49 -15.45 9.81
C CYS A 89 7.79 -15.44 11.30
N ASN A 90 9.07 -15.55 11.64
CA ASN A 90 9.51 -15.33 13.00
C ASN A 90 9.20 -13.87 13.29
N SER A 91 8.21 -13.64 14.13
CA SER A 91 7.78 -12.37 14.70
C SER A 91 8.84 -11.73 15.60
N SER A 92 10.12 -11.87 15.24
CA SER A 92 11.27 -11.38 15.99
C SER A 92 11.90 -10.18 15.29
N SER A 93 11.09 -9.19 14.96
CA SER A 93 11.45 -7.81 15.26
C SER A 93 10.76 -7.49 16.58
N HIS A 94 11.52 -7.54 17.67
CA HIS A 94 11.09 -7.07 18.98
C HIS A 94 10.80 -5.57 18.88
N TRP A 95 9.58 -5.23 18.47
CA TRP A 95 9.05 -3.87 18.56
C TRP A 95 8.63 -3.67 20.02
N GLN A 96 9.41 -2.87 20.73
CA GLN A 96 8.96 -2.32 22.00
C GLN A 96 8.10 -1.09 21.70
N PRO A 97 6.93 -0.92 22.34
CA PRO A 97 6.17 0.31 22.21
C PRO A 97 7.03 1.45 22.75
N HIS A 98 7.43 2.38 21.88
CA HIS A 98 8.07 3.61 22.32
C HIS A 98 6.99 4.58 22.82
N ASN A 99 7.29 5.18 23.97
CA ASN A 99 6.45 6.15 24.67
C ASN A 99 6.23 7.40 23.79
N PRO A 100 5.00 7.94 23.62
CA PRO A 100 4.71 9.01 22.63
C PRO A 100 5.27 10.41 22.96
N SER A 101 6.26 10.53 23.84
CA SER A 101 6.57 11.82 24.48
C SER A 101 7.38 12.83 23.65
N GLU A 102 7.70 12.57 22.38
CA GLU A 102 8.51 13.51 21.57
C GLU A 102 8.02 13.75 20.13
N ALA A 103 6.75 13.48 19.83
CA ALA A 103 6.12 13.98 18.60
C ALA A 103 5.76 15.48 18.77
N THR A 104 6.74 16.36 18.65
CA THR A 104 6.50 17.81 18.61
C THR A 104 6.02 18.23 17.22
N PHE A 105 4.70 18.25 17.03
CA PHE A 105 4.09 18.74 15.79
C PHE A 105 4.01 20.28 15.80
N TYR A 106 4.72 20.92 14.86
CA TYR A 106 4.55 22.33 14.56
C TYR A 106 3.33 22.51 13.64
N MET A 107 2.18 22.86 14.21
CA MET A 107 1.10 23.48 13.41
C MET A 107 1.53 24.89 13.01
N ASN A 108 1.82 25.08 11.72
CA ASN A 108 2.06 26.42 11.17
C ASN A 108 0.73 27.02 10.70
N ASP A 109 0.25 28.02 11.44
CA ASP A 109 -0.91 28.85 11.12
C ASP A 109 -0.61 29.76 9.91
N ASN A 110 -0.60 29.21 8.70
CA ASN A 110 -0.65 30.02 7.49
C ASN A 110 -2.10 30.27 7.09
N LYS A 111 -2.62 31.37 7.64
CA LYS A 111 -3.89 32.01 7.32
C LYS A 111 -3.91 32.46 5.85
N TYR A 112 -4.39 31.62 4.95
CA TYR A 112 -4.67 32.03 3.57
C TYR A 112 -5.85 33.02 3.55
N ILE A 113 -5.55 34.31 3.34
CA ILE A 113 -6.57 35.34 3.12
C ILE A 113 -7.13 35.18 1.70
N VAL A 114 -8.29 34.53 1.59
CA VAL A 114 -9.13 34.58 0.39
C VAL A 114 -9.79 35.97 0.33
N LYS A 115 -9.35 36.83 -0.60
CA LYS A 115 -10.05 38.09 -0.89
C LYS A 115 -11.40 37.78 -1.57
N LYS A 116 -12.47 37.64 -0.77
CA LYS A 116 -13.85 37.70 -1.27
C LYS A 116 -14.23 39.17 -1.51
N LYS A 117 -14.62 39.49 -2.75
CA LYS A 117 -15.35 40.74 -3.06
C LYS A 117 -16.81 40.55 -2.64
N THR A 118 -17.28 41.34 -1.69
CA THR A 118 -18.72 41.42 -1.36
C THR A 118 -19.16 42.87 -1.30
N LYS A 119 -20.27 43.16 -1.99
CA LYS A 119 -20.93 44.47 -2.04
C LYS A 119 -22.07 44.52 -0.99
N PHE A 120 -22.12 45.65 -0.26
CA PHE A 120 -23.31 46.35 0.32
C PHE A 120 -23.99 45.82 1.62
N PRO A 121 -24.72 46.69 2.39
CA PRO A 121 -24.51 46.90 3.85
C PRO A 121 -25.81 46.87 4.72
N PHE A 122 -25.69 47.34 5.97
CA PHE A 122 -26.73 47.87 6.90
C PHE A 122 -27.40 46.98 7.97
N VAL A 123 -27.13 45.68 8.09
CA VAL A 123 -27.76 44.85 9.15
C VAL A 123 -26.92 44.73 10.45
N ALA A 124 -25.65 45.14 10.44
CA ALA A 124 -24.70 44.86 11.52
C ALA A 124 -24.77 45.78 12.76
N ILE A 125 -25.54 46.87 12.75
CA ILE A 125 -25.57 47.84 13.86
C ILE A 125 -26.60 47.47 14.94
N PHE A 126 -27.57 46.59 14.64
CA PHE A 126 -28.64 46.25 15.59
C PHE A 126 -28.28 45.12 16.57
N PHE A 127 -27.35 44.22 16.21
CA PHE A 127 -26.99 43.06 17.02
C PHE A 127 -25.93 43.32 18.10
N THR A 128 -25.11 44.36 17.94
CA THR A 128 -24.08 44.72 18.93
C THR A 128 -24.68 45.33 20.19
N PHE A 129 -25.83 45.99 20.10
CA PHE A 129 -26.51 46.61 21.25
C PHE A 129 -27.22 45.59 22.15
N ILE A 130 -27.73 44.49 21.57
CA ILE A 130 -28.41 43.42 22.33
C ILE A 130 -27.40 42.59 23.14
N PHE A 131 -26.20 42.35 22.60
CA PHE A 131 -25.16 41.55 23.25
C PHE A 131 -24.54 42.22 24.49
N VAL A 132 -24.47 43.56 24.49
CA VAL A 132 -23.93 44.33 25.63
C VAL A 132 -24.91 44.37 26.81
N LEU A 133 -26.22 44.37 26.54
CA LEU A 133 -27.26 44.36 27.59
C LEU A 133 -27.42 42.99 28.26
N THR A 134 -27.13 41.90 27.55
CA THR A 134 -27.18 40.54 28.14
C THR A 134 -25.99 40.23 29.04
N ILE A 135 -24.81 40.82 28.77
CA ILE A 135 -23.60 40.60 29.58
C ILE A 135 -23.68 41.33 30.93
N LEU A 136 -24.35 42.50 30.99
CA LEU A 136 -24.54 43.23 32.23
C LEU A 136 -25.59 42.60 33.18
N ALA A 137 -26.46 41.72 32.67
CA ALA A 137 -27.46 41.01 33.48
C ALA A 137 -26.90 39.75 34.20
N ILE A 138 -25.75 39.23 33.78
CA ILE A 138 -25.15 37.99 34.34
C ILE A 138 -24.25 38.30 35.56
N ILE A 139 -23.79 39.54 35.73
CA ILE A 139 -22.87 39.93 36.82
C ILE A 139 -23.58 40.14 38.18
N SER A 140 -24.91 39.97 38.25
CA SER A 140 -25.69 40.13 39.50
C SER A 140 -26.27 38.84 40.09
N PHE A 141 -25.84 37.66 39.65
CA PHE A 141 -26.28 36.40 40.25
C PHE A 141 -25.09 35.54 40.69
N SER A 142 -25.06 35.26 41.99
CA SER A 142 -24.30 34.24 42.70
C SER A 142 -22.88 34.59 43.20
N SER A 143 -22.86 35.18 44.40
CA SER A 143 -21.90 34.82 45.44
C SER A 143 -22.40 33.56 46.18
N SER A 144 -21.56 32.53 46.30
CA SER A 144 -21.62 31.52 47.36
C SER A 144 -20.35 30.68 47.33
N ASP A 145 -19.57 30.76 48.40
CA ASP A 145 -18.34 30.01 48.65
C ASP A 145 -18.54 28.49 48.72
N GLY A 146 -17.47 27.75 48.40
CA GLY A 146 -17.34 26.32 48.64
C GLY A 146 -15.93 25.81 48.32
N ASN A 147 -15.06 25.78 49.33
CA ASN A 147 -13.82 24.98 49.35
C ASN A 147 -14.16 23.47 49.37
N ILE A 148 -13.37 22.62 48.70
CA ILE A 148 -12.86 21.32 49.21
C ILE A 148 -11.94 20.62 48.18
N SER A 149 -10.74 20.29 48.70
CA SER A 149 -9.79 19.19 48.45
C SER A 149 -9.40 18.71 47.04
N ASN A 150 -8.08 18.74 46.82
CA ASN A 150 -7.20 17.70 46.27
C ASN A 150 -7.84 16.45 45.66
N GLY A 151 -7.66 16.30 44.35
CA GLY A 151 -7.67 15.03 43.65
C GLY A 151 -6.60 15.05 42.56
N ASN A 152 -5.48 14.37 42.79
CA ASN A 152 -4.59 13.90 41.73
C ASN A 152 -5.35 12.86 40.91
N THR A 153 -5.47 13.06 39.60
CA THR A 153 -5.72 12.08 38.51
C THR A 153 -6.19 12.95 37.33
N LEU A 154 -5.65 12.92 36.12
CA LEU A 154 -5.12 11.82 35.35
C LEU A 154 -4.30 12.54 34.26
N ASP A 155 -3.01 12.25 34.12
CA ASP A 155 -2.25 12.68 32.97
C ASP A 155 -2.96 12.14 31.72
N SER A 156 -3.59 13.04 30.97
CA SER A 156 -4.21 12.71 29.69
C SER A 156 -3.09 12.29 28.76
N VAL A 157 -2.95 10.98 28.55
CA VAL A 157 -2.18 10.41 27.46
C VAL A 157 -2.64 11.15 26.20
N PRO A 158 -1.76 11.84 25.46
CA PRO A 158 -2.13 12.37 24.17
C PRO A 158 -2.37 11.16 23.26
N SER A 159 -3.63 10.73 23.14
CA SER A 159 -4.02 9.84 22.06
C SER A 159 -3.75 10.59 20.77
N THR A 160 -2.80 10.10 19.99
CA THR A 160 -2.47 10.67 18.69
C THR A 160 -3.73 10.61 17.82
N VAL A 161 -4.43 11.73 17.64
CA VAL A 161 -5.64 11.77 16.80
C VAL A 161 -5.21 11.97 15.36
N PHE A 162 -5.16 10.87 14.60
CA PHE A 162 -5.04 10.96 13.14
C PHE A 162 -6.34 11.50 12.57
N VAL A 163 -6.25 12.38 11.57
CA VAL A 163 -7.42 13.03 10.98
C VAL A 163 -7.49 12.85 9.47
N LYS A 164 -8.72 12.70 8.99
CA LYS A 164 -9.12 12.70 7.58
C LYS A 164 -8.91 14.06 6.95
N ALA A 165 -9.06 14.13 5.62
CA ALA A 165 -9.10 15.42 4.93
C ALA A 165 -10.21 16.35 5.44
N SER A 166 -11.32 15.80 5.93
CA SER A 166 -12.44 16.54 6.52
C SER A 166 -12.14 17.16 7.89
N GLY A 167 -11.06 16.73 8.55
CA GLY A 167 -10.76 17.06 9.95
C GLY A 167 -11.40 16.13 10.98
N GLU A 168 -12.19 15.13 10.54
CA GLU A 168 -12.70 14.09 11.41
C GLU A 168 -11.59 13.09 11.80
N PRO A 169 -11.63 12.48 12.99
CA PRO A 169 -10.70 11.42 13.37
C PRO A 169 -10.78 10.21 12.44
N ILE A 170 -9.65 9.53 12.24
CA ILE A 170 -9.60 8.19 11.62
C ILE A 170 -10.35 7.19 12.52
N THR A 171 -11.20 6.38 11.91
CA THR A 171 -12.02 5.34 12.56
C THR A 171 -11.73 3.99 11.91
N LEU A 172 -10.99 3.15 12.63
CA LEU A 172 -10.71 1.77 12.21
C LEU A 172 -11.81 0.84 12.71
N ILE A 173 -12.29 -0.05 11.84
CA ILE A 173 -13.34 -1.03 12.10
C ILE A 173 -12.69 -2.40 12.10
N GLU A 174 -12.28 -2.83 13.29
CA GLU A 174 -11.60 -4.11 13.49
C GLU A 174 -12.57 -5.29 13.38
N ASN A 175 -12.18 -6.32 12.64
CA ASN A 175 -12.88 -7.60 12.60
C ASN A 175 -12.10 -8.64 13.41
N GLN A 176 -12.65 -9.04 14.56
CA GLN A 176 -12.00 -10.04 15.44
C GLN A 176 -11.79 -11.41 14.78
N SER A 177 -12.47 -11.69 13.66
CA SER A 177 -12.29 -12.92 12.88
C SER A 177 -11.37 -12.75 11.68
N ALA A 178 -10.87 -11.54 11.41
CA ALA A 178 -9.89 -11.30 10.36
C ALA A 178 -8.55 -11.97 10.71
N SER A 179 -7.85 -12.42 9.67
CA SER A 179 -6.62 -13.18 9.81
C SER A 179 -5.58 -12.78 8.78
N ASP A 180 -4.34 -13.16 9.03
CA ASP A 180 -3.22 -12.96 8.12
C ASP A 180 -3.45 -13.74 6.81
N PRO A 181 -3.51 -13.09 5.64
CA PRO A 181 -3.70 -13.76 4.36
C PRO A 181 -2.39 -14.36 3.85
N THR A 182 -2.43 -15.15 2.79
CA THR A 182 -1.27 -15.35 1.90
C THR A 182 -1.03 -14.12 1.04
N TRP A 183 0.16 -13.98 0.45
CA TRP A 183 0.44 -12.94 -0.55
C TRP A 183 -0.57 -12.96 -1.70
N ASP A 184 -0.90 -14.13 -2.22
CA ASP A 184 -1.84 -14.26 -3.34
C ASP A 184 -3.27 -13.83 -2.96
N GLU A 185 -3.70 -14.12 -1.73
CA GLU A 185 -4.98 -13.64 -1.19
C GLU A 185 -4.98 -12.11 -1.00
N LEU A 186 -3.88 -11.54 -0.49
CA LEU A 186 -3.72 -10.08 -0.39
C LEU A 186 -3.81 -9.42 -1.77
N ILE A 187 -3.07 -9.92 -2.76
CA ILE A 187 -3.09 -9.37 -4.12
C ILE A 187 -4.46 -9.58 -4.81
N ALA A 188 -5.16 -10.67 -4.49
CA ALA A 188 -6.53 -10.89 -5.00
C ALA A 188 -7.51 -9.86 -4.42
N PHE A 189 -7.42 -9.60 -3.11
CA PHE A 189 -8.22 -8.56 -2.45
C PHE A 189 -7.96 -7.17 -3.06
N LEU A 190 -6.69 -6.76 -3.22
CA LEU A 190 -6.36 -5.46 -3.79
C LEU A 190 -6.95 -5.27 -5.21
N LYS A 191 -6.99 -6.33 -6.03
CA LYS A 191 -7.61 -6.26 -7.36
C LYS A 191 -9.11 -6.04 -7.35
N GLU A 192 -9.79 -6.48 -6.29
CA GLU A 192 -11.24 -6.41 -6.15
C GLU A 192 -11.68 -5.14 -5.42
N ASP A 193 -10.83 -4.63 -4.52
CA ASP A 193 -11.04 -3.37 -3.82
C ASP A 193 -10.93 -2.17 -4.78
N ASP A 194 -11.74 -1.15 -4.57
CA ASP A 194 -11.82 0.04 -5.45
C ASP A 194 -11.26 1.31 -4.80
N THR A 195 -10.58 1.20 -3.65
CA THR A 195 -10.07 2.35 -2.91
C THR A 195 -9.05 3.13 -3.74
N ASP A 196 -8.20 2.45 -4.49
CA ASP A 196 -7.18 3.06 -5.36
C ASP A 196 -7.76 3.83 -6.57
N ARG A 197 -9.05 3.60 -6.89
CA ARG A 197 -9.79 4.31 -7.95
C ARG A 197 -10.35 5.64 -7.49
N ILE A 198 -10.33 5.92 -6.18
CA ILE A 198 -10.75 7.21 -5.64
C ILE A 198 -9.71 8.27 -6.03
N LEU A 199 -10.19 9.46 -6.41
CA LEU A 199 -9.31 10.57 -6.76
C LEU A 199 -8.71 11.17 -5.51
N TYR A 200 -7.38 11.31 -5.49
CA TYR A 200 -6.69 12.11 -4.49
C TYR A 200 -7.07 13.58 -4.65
N GLN A 201 -7.72 14.14 -3.64
CA GLN A 201 -8.18 15.51 -3.63
C GLN A 201 -7.84 16.16 -2.30
N LYS A 202 -6.90 17.11 -2.33
CA LYS A 202 -6.47 17.83 -1.14
C LYS A 202 -7.66 18.51 -0.46
N GLY A 203 -7.88 18.21 0.82
CA GLY A 203 -8.99 18.72 1.62
C GLY A 203 -10.33 17.98 1.41
N THR A 204 -10.34 16.88 0.67
CA THR A 204 -11.53 16.02 0.52
C THR A 204 -11.23 14.54 0.69
N PHE A 205 -10.14 14.04 0.11
CA PHE A 205 -9.73 12.64 0.23
C PHE A 205 -8.21 12.54 0.05
N VAL A 206 -7.47 12.31 1.14
CA VAL A 206 -6.00 12.26 1.16
C VAL A 206 -5.52 10.89 1.64
N CYS A 207 -4.20 10.69 1.74
CA CYS A 207 -3.59 9.40 2.12
C CYS A 207 -4.20 8.78 3.38
N ALA A 208 -4.53 9.59 4.38
CA ALA A 208 -5.22 9.12 5.60
C ALA A 208 -6.60 8.51 5.30
N ASP A 209 -7.39 9.11 4.43
CA ASP A 209 -8.70 8.59 4.01
C ASP A 209 -8.57 7.30 3.18
N PHE A 210 -7.56 7.21 2.28
CA PHE A 210 -7.25 5.98 1.55
C PHE A 210 -6.90 4.84 2.52
N ALA A 211 -5.99 5.11 3.46
CA ALA A 211 -5.52 4.11 4.41
C ALA A 211 -6.62 3.62 5.36
N GLU A 212 -7.49 4.52 5.83
CA GLU A 212 -8.68 4.15 6.61
C GLU A 212 -9.63 3.27 5.78
N LYS A 213 -9.96 3.69 4.55
CA LYS A 213 -10.91 2.97 3.71
C LYS A 213 -10.38 1.58 3.31
N LEU A 214 -9.11 1.46 2.95
CA LEU A 214 -8.52 0.17 2.61
C LEU A 214 -8.48 -0.77 3.81
N HIS A 215 -8.06 -0.27 4.99
CA HIS A 215 -8.11 -1.04 6.24
C HIS A 215 -9.52 -1.59 6.50
N ASN A 216 -10.54 -0.71 6.50
CA ASN A 216 -11.91 -1.10 6.81
C ASN A 216 -12.48 -2.10 5.80
N ASN A 217 -12.15 -1.95 4.51
CA ASN A 217 -12.54 -2.89 3.47
C ASN A 217 -11.86 -4.26 3.65
N ALA A 218 -10.57 -4.27 4.01
CA ALA A 218 -9.80 -5.49 4.24
C ALA A 218 -10.30 -6.26 5.47
N GLU A 219 -10.51 -5.57 6.59
CA GLU A 219 -11.10 -6.16 7.81
C GLU A 219 -12.49 -6.74 7.54
N ASN A 220 -13.33 -6.03 6.78
CA ASN A 220 -14.63 -6.53 6.34
C ASN A 220 -14.53 -7.75 5.39
N ALA A 221 -13.44 -7.87 4.62
CA ALA A 221 -13.13 -9.04 3.80
C ALA A 221 -12.47 -10.19 4.61
N GLY A 222 -12.22 -9.99 5.91
CA GLY A 222 -11.57 -10.98 6.79
C GLY A 222 -10.03 -10.96 6.73
N ILE A 223 -9.44 -9.90 6.21
CA ILE A 223 -7.99 -9.71 6.08
C ILE A 223 -7.51 -8.75 7.15
N LYS A 224 -6.68 -9.26 8.07
CA LYS A 224 -6.15 -8.45 9.16
C LYS A 224 -5.20 -7.38 8.64
N THR A 225 -5.48 -6.11 8.92
CA THR A 225 -4.78 -4.98 8.32
C THR A 225 -4.46 -3.90 9.35
N ALA A 226 -3.26 -3.35 9.32
CA ALA A 226 -2.88 -2.20 10.14
C ALA A 226 -3.00 -0.88 9.38
N TYR A 227 -3.21 0.20 10.12
CA TYR A 227 -2.97 1.57 9.66
C TYR A 227 -1.52 1.97 9.94
N VAL A 228 -0.86 2.65 9.02
CA VAL A 228 0.56 3.00 9.11
C VAL A 228 0.76 4.49 8.87
N VAL A 229 1.63 5.09 9.68
CA VAL A 229 2.11 6.47 9.49
C VAL A 229 3.60 6.46 9.26
N VAL A 230 4.04 7.24 8.27
CA VAL A 230 5.44 7.38 7.90
C VAL A 230 5.82 8.85 7.95
N ASP A 231 6.85 9.14 8.73
CA ASP A 231 7.52 10.43 8.71
C ASP A 231 8.74 10.38 7.81
N PHE A 232 9.09 11.52 7.21
CA PHE A 232 10.26 11.66 6.37
C PHE A 232 11.28 12.64 6.94
N THR A 233 12.55 12.44 6.58
CA THR A 233 13.65 13.31 7.01
C THR A 233 13.78 14.56 6.13
N ASP A 234 13.45 14.42 4.84
CA ASP A 234 13.70 15.38 3.78
C ASP A 234 12.45 16.15 3.34
N ARG A 235 11.31 15.91 4.00
CA ARG A 235 10.05 16.63 3.76
C ARG A 235 9.18 16.73 5.02
N PRO A 236 8.38 17.79 5.15
CA PRO A 236 7.58 18.02 6.35
C PRO A 236 6.24 17.26 6.36
N GLU A 237 5.69 16.91 5.18
CA GLU A 237 4.46 16.13 5.12
C GLU A 237 4.78 14.63 5.27
N GLY A 238 4.21 14.00 6.30
CA GLY A 238 4.20 12.55 6.44
C GLY A 238 3.26 11.88 5.42
N HIS A 239 3.19 10.55 5.50
CA HIS A 239 2.35 9.71 4.66
C HIS A 239 1.57 8.69 5.49
N ALA A 240 0.41 8.28 5.00
CA ALA A 240 -0.41 7.26 5.62
C ALA A 240 -0.71 6.14 4.60
N LEU A 241 -0.61 4.91 5.06
CA LEU A 241 -0.79 3.70 4.25
C LEU A 241 -1.21 2.52 5.13
N ASN A 242 -1.14 1.30 4.62
CA ASN A 242 -1.48 0.10 5.38
C ASN A 242 -0.32 -0.91 5.48
N ALA A 243 -0.40 -1.80 6.46
CA ALA A 243 0.46 -2.97 6.54
C ALA A 243 -0.37 -4.24 6.76
N VAL A 244 0.04 -5.33 6.13
CA VAL A 244 -0.60 -6.64 6.25
C VAL A 244 0.49 -7.66 6.55
N THR A 245 0.29 -8.48 7.58
CA THR A 245 1.16 -9.64 7.81
C THR A 245 0.67 -10.76 6.93
N THR A 246 1.49 -11.20 5.99
CA THR A 246 1.19 -12.37 5.16
C THR A 246 1.82 -13.63 5.75
N THR A 247 1.15 -14.76 5.58
CA THR A 247 1.60 -16.06 6.11
C THR A 247 2.83 -16.63 5.40
N ASP A 248 3.13 -16.16 4.19
CA ASP A 248 4.19 -16.69 3.32
C ASP A 248 5.26 -15.66 2.89
N LYS A 249 4.99 -14.35 3.05
CA LYS A 249 5.94 -13.25 2.77
C LYS A 249 6.15 -12.29 3.94
N CYS A 250 5.53 -12.54 5.09
CA CYS A 250 5.61 -11.72 6.29
C CYS A 250 5.04 -10.31 6.06
N LEU A 251 5.59 -9.28 6.70
CA LEU A 251 5.03 -7.93 6.69
C LEU A 251 5.12 -7.31 5.29
N VAL A 252 3.99 -6.85 4.78
CA VAL A 252 3.85 -6.17 3.50
C VAL A 252 3.24 -4.80 3.74
N TYR A 253 3.86 -3.74 3.22
CA TYR A 253 3.26 -2.42 3.20
C TYR A 253 2.50 -2.20 1.89
N VAL A 254 1.26 -1.73 2.00
CA VAL A 254 0.37 -1.47 0.86
C VAL A 254 0.06 0.03 0.83
N ASP A 255 0.36 0.65 -0.30
CA ASP A 255 0.04 2.04 -0.58
C ASP A 255 -0.93 2.10 -1.75
N CYS A 256 -2.22 2.30 -1.44
CA CYS A 256 -3.30 2.43 -2.42
C CYS A 256 -3.63 3.90 -2.73
N THR A 257 -2.76 4.85 -2.34
CA THR A 257 -3.05 6.28 -2.52
C THR A 257 -3.25 6.58 -4.01
N GLY A 258 -4.48 6.94 -4.35
CA GLY A 258 -4.91 7.17 -5.73
C GLY A 258 -4.28 8.40 -6.37
N SER A 259 -4.62 8.63 -7.63
CA SER A 259 -4.13 9.79 -8.40
C SER A 259 -5.05 11.00 -8.33
N THR A 260 -4.48 12.15 -8.66
CA THR A 260 -5.23 13.39 -8.89
C THR A 260 -6.03 13.37 -10.21
N THR A 261 -5.83 12.36 -11.04
CA THR A 261 -6.52 12.15 -12.32
C THR A 261 -7.18 10.78 -12.36
N ALA A 262 -8.33 10.69 -13.04
CA ALA A 262 -9.06 9.43 -13.14
C ALA A 262 -8.25 8.37 -13.88
N LEU A 263 -8.28 7.16 -13.35
CA LEU A 263 -7.67 5.99 -13.96
C LEU A 263 -8.48 5.49 -15.15
N ASP A 264 -7.78 4.97 -16.16
CA ASP A 264 -8.40 4.10 -17.16
C ASP A 264 -8.78 2.76 -16.51
N GLU A 265 -9.74 2.05 -17.11
CA GLU A 265 -10.32 0.82 -16.53
C GLU A 265 -9.27 -0.26 -16.17
N LEU A 266 -8.18 -0.32 -16.94
CA LEU A 266 -7.10 -1.30 -16.80
C LEU A 266 -5.94 -0.86 -15.88
N ASP A 267 -5.95 0.38 -15.41
CA ASP A 267 -4.91 0.91 -14.55
C ASP A 267 -5.31 0.80 -13.07
N SER A 268 -4.31 0.79 -12.20
CA SER A 268 -4.47 0.70 -10.75
C SER A 268 -3.33 1.43 -10.03
N PHE A 269 -3.66 2.04 -8.90
CA PHE A 269 -2.73 2.70 -7.99
C PHE A 269 -2.35 1.85 -6.78
N ASP A 270 -2.79 0.59 -6.70
CA ASP A 270 -2.28 -0.34 -5.70
C ASP A 270 -0.78 -0.58 -5.89
N LYS A 271 -0.02 -0.24 -4.85
CA LYS A 271 1.43 -0.42 -4.80
C LYS A 271 1.82 -1.18 -3.55
N ILE A 272 2.91 -1.93 -3.67
CA ILE A 272 3.67 -2.40 -2.53
C ILE A 272 4.73 -1.36 -2.22
N ALA A 273 4.74 -0.89 -0.98
CA ALA A 273 5.76 0.00 -0.46
C ALA A 273 6.93 -0.78 0.14
N TYR A 274 8.13 -0.34 -0.14
CA TYR A 274 9.39 -0.88 0.36
C TYR A 274 9.95 0.16 1.32
N ILE A 275 9.80 -0.12 2.61
CA ILE A 275 10.03 0.85 3.68
C ILE A 275 11.05 0.27 4.64
N GLU A 276 12.14 1.00 4.84
CA GLU A 276 13.10 0.79 5.91
C GLU A 276 13.57 2.16 6.42
N GLU A 277 13.65 2.33 7.74
CA GLU A 277 14.13 3.58 8.33
C GLU A 277 15.54 3.95 7.83
N GLY A 278 15.73 5.23 7.52
CA GLY A 278 16.96 5.76 6.94
C GLY A 278 17.15 5.45 5.45
N LYS A 279 16.26 4.69 4.81
CA LYS A 279 16.27 4.44 3.36
C LYS A 279 15.18 5.25 2.66
N GLU A 280 15.23 5.26 1.33
CA GLU A 280 14.16 5.87 0.54
C GLU A 280 12.86 5.05 0.64
N TYR A 281 11.73 5.74 0.67
CA TYR A 281 10.42 5.11 0.53
C TYR A 281 10.22 4.77 -0.93
N GLY A 282 10.37 3.49 -1.25
CA GLY A 282 10.15 2.96 -2.59
C GLY A 282 8.74 2.42 -2.76
N VAL A 283 8.14 2.61 -3.93
CA VAL A 283 6.87 1.94 -4.28
C VAL A 283 6.96 1.26 -5.63
N VAL A 284 6.31 0.11 -5.73
CA VAL A 284 6.15 -0.63 -6.99
C VAL A 284 4.70 -1.05 -7.14
N SER A 285 4.14 -0.97 -8.35
CA SER A 285 2.81 -1.54 -8.63
C SER A 285 2.69 -2.95 -8.03
N ALA A 286 1.60 -3.20 -7.31
CA ALA A 286 1.36 -4.48 -6.64
C ALA A 286 1.34 -5.67 -7.61
N TYR A 287 1.10 -5.40 -8.88
CA TYR A 287 1.02 -6.41 -9.95
C TYR A 287 2.34 -6.61 -10.69
N TYR A 288 3.40 -5.92 -10.28
CA TYR A 288 4.74 -6.03 -10.87
C TYR A 288 5.78 -6.59 -9.89
N THR A 289 5.37 -6.96 -8.68
CA THR A 289 6.22 -7.59 -7.67
C THR A 289 5.56 -8.83 -7.08
N ASN A 290 6.38 -9.70 -6.50
CA ASN A 290 5.96 -10.90 -5.77
C ASN A 290 6.74 -11.07 -4.45
N THR A 291 7.36 -10.00 -3.97
CA THR A 291 8.11 -9.98 -2.72
C THR A 291 8.02 -8.59 -2.07
N PRO A 292 7.94 -8.51 -0.74
CA PRO A 292 8.09 -7.27 0.02
C PRO A 292 9.56 -6.92 0.32
N ASP A 293 10.54 -7.75 -0.08
CA ASP A 293 11.95 -7.53 0.23
C ASP A 293 12.45 -6.20 -0.34
N TYR A 294 12.95 -5.30 0.50
CA TYR A 294 13.47 -3.99 0.08
C TYR A 294 14.53 -4.08 -1.03
N GLU A 295 15.38 -5.10 -1.00
CA GLU A 295 16.40 -5.33 -2.02
C GLU A 295 15.80 -5.53 -3.43
N PHE A 296 14.55 -6.00 -3.54
CA PHE A 296 13.86 -6.08 -4.84
C PHE A 296 13.73 -4.70 -5.48
N TYR A 297 13.29 -3.71 -4.71
CA TYR A 297 13.16 -2.31 -5.13
C TYR A 297 14.53 -1.70 -5.41
N ASN A 298 15.47 -1.83 -4.46
CA ASN A 298 16.81 -1.23 -4.54
C ASN A 298 17.56 -1.63 -5.83
N LEU A 299 17.47 -2.90 -6.24
CA LEU A 299 18.13 -3.42 -7.43
C LEU A 299 17.49 -2.94 -8.76
N ARG A 300 16.28 -2.36 -8.73
CA ARG A 300 15.47 -2.10 -9.95
C ARG A 300 15.08 -0.64 -10.14
N LYS A 301 15.03 0.16 -9.08
CA LYS A 301 14.61 1.57 -9.11
C LYS A 301 15.34 2.41 -10.17
N ASP A 302 16.62 2.12 -10.43
CA ASP A 302 17.44 2.87 -11.39
C ASP A 302 17.37 2.31 -12.84
N ASN A 303 16.57 1.27 -13.07
CA ASN A 303 16.42 0.67 -14.39
C ASN A 303 15.55 1.56 -15.31
N VAL A 304 16.20 2.19 -16.29
CA VAL A 304 15.57 3.11 -17.25
C VAL A 304 14.38 2.48 -17.99
N ARG A 305 14.40 1.17 -18.24
CA ARG A 305 13.30 0.45 -18.92
C ARG A 305 12.09 0.19 -18.04
N LEU A 306 12.24 0.34 -16.72
CA LEU A 306 11.19 0.14 -15.72
C LEU A 306 10.71 1.47 -15.11
N ARG A 307 11.18 2.61 -15.63
CA ARG A 307 10.69 3.94 -15.23
C ARG A 307 9.17 4.00 -15.40
N GLY A 308 8.49 4.37 -14.32
CA GLY A 308 7.02 4.40 -14.24
C GLY A 308 6.41 3.27 -13.39
N PHE A 309 7.13 2.16 -13.16
CA PHE A 309 6.71 1.15 -12.19
C PHE A 309 7.30 1.37 -10.80
N PHE A 310 8.34 2.20 -10.71
CA PHE A 310 9.10 2.48 -9.50
C PHE A 310 9.04 3.98 -9.24
N GLU A 311 8.60 4.35 -8.04
CA GLU A 311 8.56 5.74 -7.59
C GLU A 311 9.18 5.83 -6.19
N SER A 312 9.63 7.04 -5.83
CA SER A 312 10.25 7.34 -4.53
C SER A 312 9.59 8.59 -3.95
N LEU A 313 9.26 8.58 -2.65
CA LEU A 313 8.56 9.69 -1.99
C LEU A 313 9.44 10.57 -1.08
N GLY A 314 10.52 10.01 -0.53
CA GLY A 314 11.39 10.67 0.46
C GLY A 314 12.22 9.67 1.27
N ILE A 315 13.03 10.15 2.21
CA ILE A 315 13.82 9.31 3.13
C ILE A 315 13.05 9.04 4.41
N VAL A 316 12.74 7.79 4.68
CA VAL A 316 11.97 7.32 5.84
C VAL A 316 12.71 7.71 7.12
N LYS A 317 12.04 8.46 7.99
CA LYS A 317 12.54 8.85 9.31
C LYS A 317 12.03 7.91 10.39
N ASN A 318 10.74 7.60 10.37
CA ASN A 318 10.05 6.78 11.36
C ASN A 318 8.85 6.10 10.68
N VAL A 319 8.53 4.89 11.11
CA VAL A 319 7.33 4.14 10.73
C VAL A 319 6.59 3.70 11.97
N GLU A 320 5.32 4.10 12.09
CA GLU A 320 4.44 3.68 13.18
C GLU A 320 3.30 2.83 12.62
N ILE A 321 3.10 1.63 13.22
CA ILE A 321 2.11 0.65 12.77
C ILE A 321 1.05 0.46 13.85
N TYR A 322 -0.21 0.69 13.49
CA TYR A 322 -1.38 0.64 14.35
C TYR A 322 -2.29 -0.51 13.91
N TRP A 323 -2.27 -1.61 14.66
CA TRP A 323 -3.22 -2.74 14.49
C TRP A 323 -4.56 -2.49 15.17
N GLU A 324 -4.64 -1.44 16.00
CA GLU A 324 -5.82 -0.92 16.69
C GLU A 324 -5.54 0.55 17.03
N LEU A 325 -6.58 1.40 17.06
CA LEU A 325 -6.52 2.81 17.50
C LEU A 325 -7.25 3.01 18.84
#